data_AF-A0A969K8T5-F1
#
_entry.id   AF-A0A969K8T5-F1
#
_cell.length_a   1.000
_cell.length_b   1.000
_cell.length_c   1.000
_cell.angle_alpha   90.00
_cell.angle_beta   90.00
_cell.angle_gamma   90.00
#
_symmetry.space_group_name_H-M   'P 1'
#
loop_
_entity.id
_entity.type
_entity.pdbx_description
1 polymer ?
#
loop_
_entity_poly.entity_id
_entity_poly.type
_entity_poly.pdbx_seq_one_letter_code
_entity_poly.pdbx_strand_id
1 'polypeptide(L)' 'MTTTLQQRESASLWSRFCEWVTSTNNRLYVGWFGTLMIPTLLTATICYIIAFVAA' A
#
# COMPACT_ATOMS: atom_id res chain seq x y z
N MET A 1 38.48 -3.57 -18.72
CA MET A 1 37.18 -3.53 -19.42
C MET A 1 36.16 -4.25 -18.55
N THR A 2 35.69 -3.56 -17.51
CA THR A 2 34.66 -4.07 -16.61
C THR A 2 33.35 -3.85 -17.32
N THR A 3 32.82 -4.90 -17.94
CA THR A 3 31.48 -4.89 -18.51
C THR A 3 30.53 -4.59 -17.36
N THR A 4 30.05 -3.36 -17.30
CA THR A 4 28.93 -2.95 -16.49
C THR A 4 27.82 -3.96 -16.80
N LEU A 5 27.64 -4.93 -15.90
CA LEU A 5 26.46 -5.74 -15.86
C LEU A 5 25.34 -4.75 -15.68
N GLN A 6 24.76 -4.41 -16.82
CA GLN A 6 23.50 -3.76 -17.02
C GLN A 6 22.45 -4.70 -16.42
N GLN A 7 22.52 -4.89 -15.10
CA GLN A 7 21.41 -5.27 -14.27
C GLN A 7 20.47 -4.08 -14.37
N ARG A 8 19.82 -3.97 -15.54
CA ARG A 8 18.46 -3.52 -15.63
C ARG A 8 17.71 -4.45 -14.68
N GLU A 9 17.78 -4.12 -13.40
CA GLU A 9 16.74 -4.37 -12.45
C GLU A 9 15.49 -3.84 -13.15
N SER A 10 14.81 -4.74 -13.86
CA SER A 10 13.37 -4.75 -13.79
C SER A 10 13.06 -4.78 -12.30
N ALA A 11 13.04 -3.61 -11.64
CA ALA A 11 12.33 -3.43 -10.40
C ALA A 11 10.92 -3.87 -10.78
N SER A 12 10.63 -5.14 -10.49
CA SER A 12 9.40 -5.79 -10.89
C SER A 12 8.26 -4.89 -10.41
N LEU A 13 7.09 -4.95 -11.07
CA LEU A 13 5.92 -4.19 -10.60
C LEU A 13 5.70 -4.38 -9.09
N TRP A 14 6.07 -5.56 -8.59
CA TRP A 14 6.13 -5.91 -7.19
C TRP A 14 7.15 -5.11 -6.36
N SER A 15 8.40 -4.98 -6.80
CA SER A 15 9.42 -4.19 -6.08
C SER A 15 9.02 -2.72 -5.97
N ARG A 16 8.48 -2.15 -7.06
CA ARG A 16 7.96 -0.76 -7.06
C ARG A 16 6.75 -0.61 -6.14
N PHE A 17 5.90 -1.64 -6.06
CA PHE A 17 4.77 -1.66 -5.12
C PHE A 17 5.25 -1.69 -3.67
N CYS A 18 6.20 -2.56 -3.34
CA CYS A 18 6.79 -2.62 -2.00
C CYS A 18 7.40 -1.29 -1.58
N GLU A 19 8.22 -0.68 -2.45
CA GLU A 19 8.81 0.64 -2.21
C GLU A 19 7.75 1.73 -1.99
N TRP A 20 6.66 1.70 -2.75
CA TRP A 20 5.56 2.65 -2.60
C TRP A 20 4.80 2.45 -1.28
N VAL A 21 4.47 1.20 -0.92
CA VAL A 21 3.77 0.88 0.33
C VAL A 21 4.57 1.36 1.54
N THR A 22 5.90 1.21 1.52
CA THR A 22 6.78 1.64 2.62
C THR A 22 7.33 3.06 2.47
N SER A 23 6.86 3.83 1.48
CA SER A 23 7.36 5.19 1.24
C SER A 23 6.91 6.16 2.33
N THR A 24 7.86 6.88 2.92
CA THR A 24 7.59 7.97 3.89
C THR A 24 7.20 9.29 3.22
N ASN A 25 7.31 9.38 1.89
CA ASN A 25 6.87 10.55 1.12
C ASN A 25 5.34 10.58 0.91
N ASN A 26 4.64 9.49 1.24
CA ASN A 26 3.19 9.47 1.18
C ASN A 26 2.61 10.33 2.30
N ARG A 27 1.64 11.21 1.99
CA ARG A 27 1.02 12.13 2.97
C ARG A 27 0.42 11.40 4.17
N LEU A 28 -0.10 10.19 3.94
CA LEU A 28 -0.47 9.23 4.96
C LEU A 28 0.37 7.98 4.74
N TYR A 29 1.21 7.65 5.71
CA TYR A 29 2.02 6.45 5.65
C TYR A 29 1.13 5.21 5.63
N VAL A 30 1.35 4.33 4.65
CA VAL A 30 0.60 3.07 4.52
C VAL A 30 1.32 1.99 5.31
N GLY A 31 2.51 1.58 4.85
CA GLY A 31 3.21 0.42 5.39
C GLY A 31 2.42 -0.89 5.21
N TRP A 32 3.02 -2.02 5.59
CA TRP A 32 2.36 -3.32 5.46
C TRP A 32 1.10 -3.46 6.33
N PHE A 33 1.09 -2.79 7.50
CA PHE A 33 -0.08 -2.76 8.36
C PHE A 33 -1.21 -1.90 7.77
N GLY A 34 -0.89 -0.76 7.14
CA GLY A 34 -1.88 0.10 6.49
C GLY A 34 -2.65 -0.62 5.38
N THR A 35 -2.00 -1.55 4.67
CA THR A 35 -2.67 -2.38 3.64
C THR A 35 -3.86 -3.17 4.20
N LEU A 36 -3.83 -3.58 5.48
CA LEU A 36 -4.96 -4.24 6.15
C LEU A 36 -5.85 -3.23 6.89
N MET A 37 -5.26 -2.21 7.51
CA MET A 37 -5.97 -1.23 8.31
C MET A 37 -6.94 -0.38 7.48
N ILE A 38 -6.52 0.07 6.29
CA ILE A 38 -7.36 0.91 5.42
C ILE A 38 -8.66 0.20 5.03
N PRO A 39 -8.64 -1.01 4.43
CA PRO A 39 -9.88 -1.69 4.06
C PRO A 39 -10.74 -2.09 5.27
N THR A 40 -10.13 -2.50 6.39
CA THR A 40 -10.89 -2.90 7.59
C THR A 40 -11.58 -1.73 8.26
N LEU A 41 -10.90 -0.59 8.44
CA LEU A 41 -11.52 0.61 8.99
C LEU A 41 -12.61 1.16 8.07
N LEU A 42 -12.36 1.25 6.76
CA LEU A 42 -13.38 1.70 5.80
C LEU A 42 -14.63 0.82 5.87
N THR A 43 -14.46 -0.50 5.84
CA THR A 43 -15.58 -1.44 5.89
C THR A 43 -16.35 -1.33 7.20
N ALA A 44 -15.63 -1.25 8.34
CA ALA A 44 -16.25 -1.09 9.66
C ALA A 44 -17.03 0.23 9.77
N THR A 45 -16.46 1.35 9.30
CA THR A 45 -17.13 2.66 9.32
C THR A 45 -18.38 2.66 8.44
N ILE A 46 -18.31 2.11 7.23
CA ILE A 46 -19.46 2.03 6.33
C ILE A 46 -20.56 1.16 6.96
N CYS A 47 -20.22 -0.02 7.48
CA CYS A 47 -21.17 -0.91 8.14
C CYS A 47 -21.82 -0.24 9.35
N TYR A 48 -21.04 0.44 10.19
CA TYR A 48 -21.53 1.19 11.34
C TYR A 48 -22.54 2.27 10.93
N ILE A 49 -22.24 3.07 9.90
CA ILE A 49 -23.14 4.12 9.42
C ILE A 49 -24.45 3.52 8.89
N ILE A 50 -24.37 2.46 8.08
CA ILE A 50 -25.56 1.80 7.52
C ILE A 50 -26.43 1.21 8.65
N ALA A 51 -25.81 0.48 9.59
CA ALA A 51 -26.50 -0.11 10.72
C ALA A 51 -27.12 0.95 11.63
N PHE A 52 -26.50 2.12 11.78
CA PHE A 52 -27.05 3.20 12.59
C PHE A 52 -28.27 3.88 11.93
N VAL A 53 -28.33 3.93 10.60
CA VAL A 53 -29.39 4.64 9.86
C VAL A 53 -30.56 3.72 9.47
N ALA A 54 -30.28 2.46 9.12
CA ALA A 54 -31.23 1.60 8.41
C ALA A 54 -31.37 0.17 8.97
N ALA A 55 -30.76 -0.14 10.13
CA ALA A 55 -31.00 -1.37 10.88
C ALA A 55 -31.70 -1.04 12.21
#